data_AF-I6Z5U4-F1
#
_entry.id   AF-I6Z5U4-F1
#
_cell.length_a   1.000
_cell.length_b   1.000
_cell.length_c   1.000
_cell.angle_alpha   90.00
_cell.angle_beta   90.00
_cell.angle_gamma   90.00
#
_symmetry.space_group_name_H-M   'P 1'
#
loop_
_entity.id
_entity.type
_entity.pdbx_description
1 polymer ?
#
loop_
_entity_poly.entity_id
_entity_poly.type
_entity_poly.pdbx_seq_one_letter_code
_entity_poly.pdbx_strand_id
1 'polypeptide(L)'
;MSAITRIAQIFSVFGVGASVPLTTVFAKDRLKRITFLRQAGGDTRVVEIQKEQTAMEKATQQLNEAHGSSGEMKWGCFWYPDFQGLELFFCFDQNNPKSPTLFHWKGPKDKTVSWVQSIEKPTTLHFKEGGSQKPINRKLQSLLSWTQKWSNENPFKPSEHCIINRHKVKDYQLICNNPSPEQAKIKNPAWTRDISGNLVVEPGVSLKNKPT
;
A
#
# COMPACT_ATOMS: atom_id res chain seq x y z
N MET A 1 -28.75 -71.93 8.29
CA MET A 1 -30.13 -71.63 7.87
C MET A 1 -30.15 -70.25 7.23
N SER A 2 -30.84 -70.17 6.09
CA SER A 2 -30.84 -69.06 5.13
C SER A 2 -31.86 -67.96 5.46
N ALA A 3 -31.53 -66.74 5.02
CA ALA A 3 -32.34 -65.60 4.59
C ALA A 3 -33.71 -65.29 5.23
N ILE A 4 -33.86 -64.07 5.75
CA ILE A 4 -35.03 -63.22 5.43
C ILE A 4 -34.58 -61.77 5.16
N THR A 5 -34.85 -61.39 3.92
CA THR A 5 -34.80 -60.11 3.22
C THR A 5 -35.67 -59.03 3.87
N ARG A 6 -35.41 -57.73 3.62
CA ARG A 6 -36.39 -56.73 3.14
C ARG A 6 -35.74 -55.34 3.01
N ILE A 7 -35.50 -54.92 1.76
CA ILE A 7 -36.22 -53.88 1.01
C ILE A 7 -35.43 -52.57 1.00
N ALA A 8 -34.78 -52.34 -0.14
CA ALA A 8 -34.39 -51.03 -0.59
C ALA A 8 -35.64 -50.18 -0.84
N GLN A 9 -35.64 -48.93 -0.39
CA GLN A 9 -36.42 -47.89 -1.04
C GLN A 9 -35.45 -46.88 -1.65
N ILE A 10 -35.46 -46.93 -2.98
CA ILE A 10 -34.87 -45.98 -3.91
C ILE A 10 -35.76 -44.74 -3.87
N PHE A 11 -35.18 -43.57 -3.54
CA PHE A 11 -35.72 -42.30 -3.99
C PHE A 11 -34.76 -41.72 -5.02
N SER A 12 -35.01 -42.08 -6.27
CA SER A 12 -34.60 -41.32 -7.43
C SER A 12 -35.51 -40.10 -7.53
N VAL A 13 -34.99 -38.92 -7.19
CA VAL A 13 -35.52 -37.66 -7.71
C VAL A 13 -34.40 -36.95 -8.43
N PHE A 14 -34.60 -36.81 -9.73
CA PHE A 14 -33.76 -36.08 -10.66
C PHE A 14 -33.54 -34.66 -10.16
N GLY A 15 -32.28 -34.33 -9.89
CA GLY A 15 -31.82 -32.96 -9.72
C GLY A 15 -30.42 -32.89 -10.29
N VAL A 16 -30.31 -32.35 -11.51
CA VAL A 16 -29.05 -32.20 -12.24
C VAL A 16 -28.15 -31.24 -11.47
N GLY A 17 -27.28 -31.78 -10.61
CA GLY A 17 -26.24 -31.03 -9.92
C GLY A 17 -24.89 -31.43 -10.48
N ALA A 18 -24.43 -30.74 -11.52
CA ALA A 18 -23.08 -30.89 -12.02
C ALA A 18 -22.09 -30.54 -10.90
N SER A 19 -21.45 -31.54 -10.30
CA SER A 19 -20.29 -31.34 -9.45
C SER A 19 -19.10 -30.99 -10.33
N VAL A 20 -18.71 -29.71 -10.34
CA VAL A 20 -17.47 -29.29 -10.99
C VAL A 20 -16.33 -29.58 -10.02
N PRO A 21 -15.38 -30.48 -10.35
CA PRO A 21 -14.19 -30.67 -9.53
C PRO A 21 -13.27 -29.44 -9.71
N LEU A 22 -13.16 -28.63 -8.65
CA LEU A 22 -12.12 -27.60 -8.53
C LEU A 22 -10.76 -28.28 -8.32
N THR A 23 -10.12 -28.68 -9.41
CA THR A 23 -8.68 -29.00 -9.42
C THR A 23 -7.93 -27.75 -9.89
N THR A 24 -7.35 -27.00 -8.97
CA THR A 24 -6.46 -25.89 -9.31
C THR A 24 -5.05 -26.44 -9.47
N VAL A 25 -4.69 -26.83 -10.69
CA VAL A 25 -3.29 -26.98 -11.07
C VAL A 25 -2.73 -25.57 -11.25
N PHE A 26 -1.81 -25.17 -10.37
CA PHE A 26 -1.09 -23.91 -10.51
C PHE A 26 -0.22 -23.94 -11.77
N ALA A 27 -0.77 -23.42 -12.88
CA ALA A 27 0.02 -23.06 -14.04
C ALA A 27 0.85 -21.82 -13.69
N LYS A 28 2.17 -22.02 -13.57
CA LYS A 28 3.17 -20.95 -13.65
C LYS A 28 3.01 -20.23 -14.99
N ASP A 29 3.08 -18.91 -14.92
CA ASP A 29 2.97 -17.93 -16.01
C ASP A 29 1.57 -17.58 -16.54
N ARG A 30 1.21 -16.30 -16.34
CA ARG A 30 0.04 -15.52 -16.81
C ARG A 30 -1.21 -15.49 -15.93
N LEU A 31 -1.11 -14.83 -14.77
CA LEU A 31 -2.25 -14.15 -14.16
C LEU A 31 -2.51 -12.81 -14.87
N LYS A 32 -3.14 -12.86 -16.06
CA LYS A 32 -3.92 -11.72 -16.56
C LYS A 32 -5.34 -11.89 -16.01
N ARG A 33 -5.84 -10.85 -15.31
CA ARG A 33 -7.26 -10.55 -15.04
C ARG A 33 -8.16 -11.75 -14.73
N ILE A 34 -8.46 -11.96 -13.46
CA ILE A 34 -9.74 -12.60 -13.09
C ILE A 34 -10.73 -11.47 -12.86
N THR A 35 -11.56 -11.22 -13.87
CA THR A 35 -12.72 -10.31 -13.79
C THR A 35 -13.90 -11.13 -13.28
N PHE A 36 -14.31 -10.93 -12.03
CA PHE A 36 -15.59 -11.46 -11.56
C PHE A 36 -16.72 -10.62 -12.19
N LEU A 37 -17.26 -11.09 -13.31
CA LEU A 37 -18.47 -10.54 -13.90
C LEU A 37 -19.67 -11.02 -13.09
N ARG A 38 -20.13 -10.18 -12.16
CA ARG A 38 -21.47 -10.28 -11.59
C ARG A 38 -22.36 -9.27 -12.33
N GLN A 39 -23.06 -9.76 -13.34
CA GLN A 39 -24.03 -8.97 -14.12
C GLN A 39 -25.29 -8.77 -13.27
N ALA A 40 -25.46 -7.57 -12.71
CA ALA A 40 -26.74 -7.08 -12.22
C ALA A 40 -26.71 -5.54 -12.20
N GLY A 41 -27.42 -4.91 -13.14
CA GLY A 41 -27.72 -3.48 -13.13
C GLY A 41 -26.56 -2.59 -13.57
N GLY A 42 -26.77 -1.82 -14.63
CA GLY A 42 -25.78 -0.90 -15.19
C GLY A 42 -25.35 0.18 -14.21
N ASP A 43 -24.18 0.00 -13.62
CA ASP A 43 -23.25 1.09 -13.33
C ASP A 43 -21.86 0.49 -13.17
N THR A 44 -21.03 0.64 -14.19
CA THR A 44 -19.66 0.14 -14.19
C THR A 44 -18.88 0.98 -13.19
N ARG A 45 -18.76 0.53 -11.94
CA ARG A 45 -17.96 1.24 -10.92
C ARG A 45 -16.47 1.16 -11.26
N VAL A 46 -15.99 2.15 -12.02
CA VAL A 46 -14.57 2.52 -12.22
C VAL A 46 -14.04 3.25 -10.97
N VAL A 47 -14.41 2.81 -9.77
CA VAL A 47 -14.31 3.65 -8.56
C VAL A 47 -13.01 3.41 -7.77
N GLU A 48 -12.32 2.28 -7.99
CA GLU A 48 -11.14 1.91 -7.19
C GLU A 48 -9.82 2.43 -7.80
N ILE A 49 -9.64 2.31 -9.12
CA ILE A 49 -8.42 2.75 -9.83
C ILE A 49 -8.28 4.28 -9.84
N GLN A 50 -9.37 5.01 -10.09
CA GLN A 50 -9.33 6.48 -10.08
C GLN A 50 -8.99 7.05 -8.70
N LYS A 51 -9.52 6.44 -7.63
CA LYS A 51 -9.34 6.93 -6.27
C LYS A 51 -7.90 6.82 -5.78
N GLU A 52 -7.18 5.76 -6.18
CA GLU A 52 -5.78 5.55 -5.81
C GLU A 52 -4.83 6.53 -6.50
N GLN A 53 -5.07 6.82 -7.79
CA GLN A 53 -4.26 7.77 -8.53
C GLN A 53 -4.44 9.21 -8.01
N THR A 54 -5.66 9.63 -7.66
CA THR A 54 -5.90 10.99 -7.17
C THR A 54 -5.16 11.33 -5.86
N ALA A 55 -4.97 10.37 -4.96
CA ALA A 55 -4.24 10.62 -3.71
C ALA A 55 -2.73 10.83 -3.97
N MET A 56 -2.14 9.99 -4.82
CA MET A 56 -0.73 10.10 -5.18
C MET A 56 -0.45 11.33 -6.03
N GLU A 57 -1.35 11.70 -6.94
CA GLU A 57 -1.26 12.95 -7.72
C GLU A 57 -1.22 14.18 -6.81
N LYS A 58 -2.13 14.27 -5.83
CA LYS A 58 -2.12 15.36 -4.83
C LYS A 58 -0.81 15.41 -4.04
N ALA A 59 -0.28 14.26 -3.62
CA ALA A 59 1.00 14.21 -2.94
C ALA A 59 2.16 14.70 -3.83
N THR A 60 2.20 14.27 -5.10
CA THR A 60 3.23 14.74 -6.03
C THR A 60 3.12 16.23 -6.34
N GLN A 61 1.91 16.79 -6.33
CA GLN A 61 1.71 18.23 -6.42
C GLN A 61 2.33 18.95 -5.20
N GLN A 62 2.03 18.49 -3.97
CA GLN A 62 2.65 19.05 -2.74
C GLN A 62 4.18 18.95 -2.77
N LEU A 63 4.73 17.85 -3.29
CA LEU A 63 6.17 17.66 -3.44
C LEU A 63 6.77 18.63 -4.46
N ASN A 64 6.14 18.80 -5.62
CA ASN A 64 6.58 19.74 -6.65
C ASN A 64 6.56 21.19 -6.13
N GLU A 65 5.51 21.58 -5.41
CA GLU A 65 5.42 22.90 -4.78
C GLU A 65 6.52 23.10 -3.73
N ALA A 66 6.85 22.07 -2.95
CA ALA A 66 7.88 22.13 -1.92
C ALA A 66 9.32 22.15 -2.47
N HIS A 67 9.59 21.48 -3.60
CA HIS A 67 10.92 21.40 -4.21
C HIS A 67 11.23 22.55 -5.18
N GLY A 68 10.23 23.38 -5.50
CA GLY A 68 10.35 24.44 -6.50
C GLY A 68 10.61 23.88 -7.90
N SER A 69 10.61 24.75 -8.91
CA SER A 69 10.76 24.41 -10.35
C SER A 69 12.16 23.87 -10.74
N SER A 70 12.83 23.13 -9.86
CA SER A 70 14.17 22.58 -10.07
C SER A 70 14.11 21.26 -10.84
N GLY A 71 13.92 21.37 -12.16
CA GLY A 71 14.01 20.25 -13.10
C GLY A 71 12.80 19.31 -13.11
N GLU A 72 12.75 18.45 -14.13
CA GLU A 72 11.72 17.41 -14.24
C GLU A 72 11.95 16.33 -13.17
N MET A 73 11.31 16.48 -12.02
CA MET A 73 11.28 15.43 -10.99
C MET A 73 10.36 14.31 -11.43
N LYS A 74 10.89 13.09 -11.46
CA LYS A 74 10.13 11.90 -11.81
C LYS A 74 9.71 11.17 -10.54
N TRP A 75 8.49 11.41 -10.08
CA TRP A 75 8.00 10.79 -8.85
C TRP A 75 7.57 9.33 -9.06
N GLY A 76 7.93 8.47 -8.11
CA GLY A 76 7.38 7.13 -7.95
C GLY A 76 6.69 7.03 -6.59
N CYS A 77 5.47 6.51 -6.56
CA CYS A 77 4.70 6.32 -5.33
C CYS A 77 4.21 4.88 -5.20
N PHE A 78 4.12 4.38 -3.96
CA PHE A 78 3.59 3.04 -3.67
C PHE A 78 2.89 3.01 -2.31
N TRP A 79 1.84 2.20 -2.20
CA TRP A 79 1.05 2.09 -0.98
C TRP A 79 1.76 1.28 0.13
N TYR A 80 1.55 1.70 1.37
CA TYR A 80 2.05 1.04 2.57
C TYR A 80 0.98 0.89 3.65
N PRO A 81 0.83 -0.30 4.25
CA PRO A 81 1.19 -1.62 3.73
C PRO A 81 0.19 -2.09 2.68
N ASP A 82 0.52 -3.11 1.88
CA ASP A 82 -0.27 -3.56 0.72
C ASP A 82 -1.53 -4.37 1.13
N PHE A 83 -2.55 -3.71 1.71
CA PHE A 83 -3.81 -4.33 2.11
C PHE A 83 -5.01 -3.37 1.94
N GLN A 84 -6.22 -3.90 1.76
CA GLN A 84 -7.43 -3.06 1.56
C GLN A 84 -7.73 -2.12 2.73
N GLY A 85 -7.99 -0.84 2.43
CA GLY A 85 -8.17 0.22 3.44
C GLY A 85 -6.93 1.09 3.64
N LEU A 86 -6.13 1.22 2.58
CA LEU A 86 -4.86 1.93 2.52
C LEU A 86 -4.98 3.38 2.97
N GLU A 87 -4.24 3.70 4.01
CA GLU A 87 -4.15 5.04 4.60
C GLU A 87 -2.76 5.65 4.44
N LEU A 88 -1.71 4.88 4.13
CA LEU A 88 -0.37 5.41 3.97
C LEU A 88 0.25 5.02 2.64
N PHE A 89 1.07 5.90 2.09
CA PHE A 89 1.86 5.60 0.91
C PHE A 89 3.15 6.42 0.93
N PHE A 90 4.19 5.87 0.32
CA PHE A 90 5.44 6.57 0.13
C PHE A 90 5.50 7.14 -1.28
N CYS A 91 6.12 8.30 -1.42
CA CYS A 91 6.54 8.87 -2.69
C CYS A 91 8.02 9.21 -2.63
N PHE A 92 8.74 9.02 -3.73
CA PHE A 92 10.17 9.29 -3.82
C PHE A 92 10.54 9.75 -5.23
N ASP A 93 11.61 10.53 -5.34
CA ASP A 93 12.16 10.90 -6.63
C ASP A 93 12.86 9.68 -7.21
N GLN A 94 12.38 9.20 -8.36
CA GLN A 94 13.00 8.07 -9.03
C GLN A 94 14.44 8.38 -9.41
N ASN A 95 14.78 9.64 -9.75
CA ASN A 95 16.14 10.03 -10.10
C ASN A 95 17.08 9.95 -8.89
N ASN A 96 16.62 10.35 -7.71
CA ASN A 96 17.33 10.22 -6.44
C ASN A 96 16.45 9.59 -5.33
N PRO A 97 16.34 8.24 -5.26
CA PRO A 97 15.39 7.56 -4.39
C PRO A 97 15.74 7.61 -2.90
N LYS A 98 16.80 8.29 -2.49
CA LYS A 98 17.36 8.18 -1.13
C LYS A 98 16.45 8.70 -0.02
N SER A 99 15.55 9.63 -0.29
CA SER A 99 14.75 10.30 0.74
C SER A 99 13.25 10.18 0.43
N PRO A 100 12.62 9.05 0.75
CA PRO A 100 11.19 8.88 0.54
C PRO A 100 10.38 9.75 1.50
N THR A 101 9.24 10.23 1.03
CA THR A 101 8.26 10.96 1.81
C THR A 101 7.05 10.08 2.07
N LEU A 102 6.57 10.06 3.32
CA LEU A 102 5.37 9.32 3.72
C LEU A 102 4.16 10.26 3.75
N PHE A 103 3.06 9.81 3.16
CA PHE A 103 1.78 10.52 3.15
C PHE A 103 0.69 9.69 3.82
N HIS A 104 -0.27 10.38 4.42
CA HIS A 104 -1.50 9.81 4.95
C HIS A 104 -2.72 10.24 4.14
N TRP A 105 -3.60 9.29 3.83
CA TRP A 105 -4.83 9.46 3.08
C TRP A 105 -6.03 9.12 3.97
N LYS A 106 -6.87 10.12 4.28
CA LYS A 106 -8.09 9.95 5.09
C LYS A 106 -9.26 9.30 4.34
N GLY A 107 -9.00 8.59 3.26
CA GLY A 107 -10.01 7.84 2.52
C GLY A 107 -10.97 8.72 1.71
N PRO A 108 -12.05 8.13 1.15
CA PRO A 108 -12.90 8.77 0.15
C PRO A 108 -13.86 9.82 0.72
N LYS A 109 -14.08 9.85 2.03
CA LYS A 109 -14.99 10.79 2.69
C LYS A 109 -14.36 12.17 2.80
N ASP A 110 -13.16 12.24 3.38
CA ASP A 110 -12.47 13.51 3.63
C ASP A 110 -11.55 13.90 2.45
N LYS A 111 -11.10 12.92 1.67
CA LYS A 111 -10.21 13.08 0.51
C LYS A 111 -8.98 13.97 0.77
N THR A 112 -8.45 13.90 1.99
CA THR A 112 -7.28 14.67 2.44
C THR A 112 -6.02 13.83 2.35
N VAL A 113 -4.98 14.40 1.74
CA VAL A 113 -3.61 13.89 1.73
C VAL A 113 -2.79 14.76 2.67
N SER A 114 -2.10 14.16 3.62
CA SER A 114 -1.27 14.87 4.61
C SER A 114 0.14 14.30 4.63
N TRP A 115 1.13 15.19 4.51
CA TRP A 115 2.55 14.83 4.61
C TRP A 115 2.89 14.46 6.06
N VAL A 116 3.29 13.21 6.30
CA VAL A 116 3.73 12.73 7.62
C VAL A 116 5.16 13.18 7.89
N GLN A 117 5.33 14.11 8.84
CA GLN A 117 6.62 14.64 9.25
C GLN A 117 7.31 13.70 10.24
N SER A 118 6.57 13.22 11.24
CA SER A 118 7.09 12.30 12.25
C SER A 118 6.03 11.35 12.79
N ILE A 119 6.48 10.26 13.39
CA ILE A 119 5.66 9.28 14.08
C ILE A 119 6.20 9.11 15.50
N GLU A 120 5.37 9.47 16.49
CA GLU A 120 5.67 9.36 17.91
C GLU A 120 4.99 8.15 18.56
N LYS A 121 5.49 7.70 19.71
CA LYS A 121 4.85 6.62 20.47
C LYS A 121 3.51 7.09 21.05
N PRO A 122 2.49 6.21 21.10
CA PRO A 122 2.48 4.80 20.71
C PRO A 122 2.34 4.55 19.20
N THR A 123 1.75 5.47 18.43
CA THR A 123 1.79 5.64 16.96
C THR A 123 0.95 6.89 16.65
N THR A 124 1.53 8.07 16.82
CA THR A 124 0.89 9.36 16.53
C THR A 124 1.49 9.90 15.26
N LEU A 125 0.69 10.18 14.22
CA LEU A 125 1.20 10.87 13.04
C LEU A 125 1.17 12.37 13.28
N HIS A 126 2.30 13.02 13.11
CA HIS A 126 2.42 14.47 13.08
C HIS A 126 2.63 14.92 11.64
N PHE A 127 1.85 15.91 11.20
CA PHE A 127 1.86 16.36 9.81
C PHE A 127 2.68 17.64 9.62
N LYS A 128 3.32 17.78 8.46
CA LYS A 128 4.22 18.92 8.15
C LYS A 128 3.52 20.28 8.20
N GLU A 129 2.25 20.35 7.78
CA GLU A 129 1.43 21.57 7.81
C GLU A 129 0.82 21.85 9.20
N GLY A 130 1.24 21.10 10.21
CA GLY A 130 0.67 21.14 11.54
C GLY A 130 -0.47 20.14 11.73
N GLY A 131 -0.86 19.97 12.99
CA GLY A 131 -1.85 18.99 13.40
C GLY A 131 -1.26 17.60 13.61
N SER A 132 -2.03 16.77 14.32
CA SER A 132 -1.69 15.39 14.59
C SER A 132 -2.93 14.52 14.42
N GLN A 133 -2.72 13.26 14.05
CA GLN A 133 -3.81 12.30 13.98
C GLN A 133 -3.72 11.29 15.12
N LYS A 134 -4.75 11.33 15.96
CA LYS A 134 -5.18 10.25 16.86
C LYS A 134 -6.70 10.12 16.77
N PRO A 135 -7.26 8.90 16.86
CA PRO A 135 -6.61 7.59 16.79
C PRO A 135 -6.28 7.19 15.34
N ILE A 136 -5.23 6.39 15.15
CA ILE A 136 -4.99 5.67 13.90
C ILE A 136 -5.73 4.32 13.96
N ASN A 137 -6.16 3.80 12.82
CA ASN A 137 -6.69 2.45 12.73
C ASN A 137 -5.77 1.42 13.43
N ARG A 138 -6.31 0.58 14.33
CA ARG A 138 -5.55 -0.41 15.10
C ARG A 138 -4.74 -1.38 14.23
N LYS A 139 -5.24 -1.72 13.04
CA LYS A 139 -4.48 -2.55 12.07
C LYS A 139 -3.23 -1.82 11.61
N LEU A 140 -3.37 -0.56 11.25
CA LEU A 140 -2.26 0.29 10.82
C LEU A 140 -1.27 0.53 11.97
N GLN A 141 -1.75 0.70 13.20
CA GLN A 141 -0.90 0.77 14.39
C GLN A 141 0.00 -0.46 14.55
N SER A 142 -0.55 -1.67 14.36
CA SER A 142 0.23 -2.90 14.41
C SER A 142 1.31 -2.96 13.32
N LEU A 143 0.99 -2.48 12.11
CA LEU A 143 1.90 -2.47 10.96
C LEU A 143 2.97 -1.39 11.03
N LEU A 144 2.78 -0.40 11.91
CA LEU A 144 3.76 0.62 12.27
C LEU A 144 4.45 0.33 13.61
N SER A 145 4.23 -0.83 14.23
CA SER A 145 4.85 -1.18 15.52
C SER A 145 6.39 -1.11 15.49
N TRP A 146 7.00 -1.35 14.33
CA TRP A 146 8.45 -1.20 14.15
C TRP A 146 8.95 0.25 14.35
N THR A 147 8.07 1.26 14.22
CA THR A 147 8.37 2.68 14.53
C THR A 147 8.48 2.95 16.04
N GLN A 148 8.09 1.99 16.88
CA GLN A 148 8.22 2.09 18.34
C GLN A 148 9.65 1.87 18.83
N LYS A 149 10.64 1.64 17.96
CA LYS A 149 12.06 1.64 18.37
C LYS A 149 12.63 3.05 18.56
N TRP A 150 11.94 4.10 18.12
CA TRP A 150 12.33 5.50 18.31
C TRP A 150 11.82 6.05 19.65
N SER A 151 12.55 7.01 20.24
CA SER A 151 12.12 7.67 21.48
C SER A 151 11.19 8.84 21.17
N ASN A 152 10.52 9.40 22.19
CA ASN A 152 9.72 10.61 22.00
C ASN A 152 10.59 11.85 21.77
N GLU A 153 11.81 11.87 22.31
CA GLU A 153 12.79 12.92 22.08
C GLU A 153 13.35 12.89 20.64
N ASN A 154 13.46 11.70 20.05
CA ASN A 154 13.92 11.48 18.69
C ASN A 154 12.90 10.62 17.93
N PRO A 155 11.73 11.19 17.55
CA PRO A 155 10.65 10.45 16.93
C PRO A 155 11.03 9.94 15.54
N PHE A 156 10.32 8.93 15.06
CA PHE A 156 10.60 8.39 13.74
C PHE A 156 10.20 9.38 12.65
N LYS A 157 11.16 9.88 11.87
CA LYS A 157 10.93 10.74 10.71
C LYS A 157 11.20 9.97 9.40
N PRO A 158 10.18 9.72 8.57
CA PRO A 158 10.34 8.92 7.35
C PRO A 158 11.43 9.42 6.39
N SER A 159 11.54 10.74 6.19
CA SER A 159 12.51 11.34 5.26
C SER A 159 13.96 11.30 5.75
N GLU A 160 14.17 11.20 7.06
CA GLU A 160 15.52 11.16 7.67
C GLU A 160 15.96 9.73 7.97
N HIS A 161 15.00 8.84 8.30
CA HIS A 161 15.30 7.49 8.80
C HIS A 161 15.08 6.39 7.78
N CYS A 162 14.43 6.68 6.64
CA CYS A 162 14.26 5.70 5.57
C CYS A 162 15.04 6.09 4.32
N ILE A 163 15.46 5.06 3.58
CA ILE A 163 16.14 5.18 2.30
C ILE A 163 15.51 4.19 1.34
N ILE A 164 15.29 4.60 0.07
CA ILE A 164 14.97 3.67 -1.00
C ILE A 164 16.22 3.42 -1.85
N ASN A 165 16.60 2.15 -1.96
CA ASN A 165 17.65 1.69 -2.84
C ASN A 165 17.05 1.00 -4.06
N ARG A 166 17.65 1.18 -5.23
CA ARG A 166 17.36 0.32 -6.40
C ARG A 166 18.15 -0.97 -6.22
N HIS A 167 17.44 -2.09 -6.02
CA HIS A 167 18.06 -3.40 -5.82
C HIS A 167 18.27 -4.13 -7.16
N LYS A 168 17.35 -3.94 -8.12
CA LYS A 168 17.41 -4.49 -9.49
C LYS A 168 16.91 -3.44 -10.49
N VAL A 169 16.98 -3.73 -11.80
CA VAL A 169 16.66 -2.78 -12.90
C VAL A 169 15.32 -2.06 -12.70
N LYS A 170 14.31 -2.69 -12.07
CA LYS A 170 13.00 -2.08 -11.80
C LYS A 170 12.51 -2.21 -10.35
N ASP A 171 13.24 -2.91 -9.49
CA ASP A 171 12.77 -3.19 -8.13
C ASP A 171 13.49 -2.32 -7.11
N TYR A 172 12.74 -1.93 -6.09
CA TYR A 172 13.18 -1.03 -5.03
C TYR A 172 13.17 -1.75 -3.68
N GLN A 173 13.98 -1.24 -2.76
CA GLN A 173 14.00 -1.70 -1.38
C GLN A 173 13.96 -0.51 -0.45
N LEU A 174 12.93 -0.45 0.39
CA LEU A 174 12.79 0.54 1.46
C LEU A 174 13.49 0.01 2.71
N ILE A 175 14.43 0.79 3.23
CA ILE A 175 15.22 0.46 4.42
C ILE A 175 15.02 1.58 5.44
N CYS A 176 14.54 1.25 6.63
CA CYS A 176 14.32 2.22 7.71
C CYS A 176 15.15 1.88 8.97
N ASN A 177 16.11 2.75 9.27
CA ASN A 177 17.14 2.54 10.29
C ASN A 177 16.98 3.52 11.45
N ASN A 178 17.10 3.00 12.68
CA ASN A 178 17.23 3.86 13.84
C ASN A 178 18.67 4.39 13.88
N PRO A 179 18.90 5.72 13.88
CA PRO A 179 20.22 6.30 13.81
C PRO A 179 21.07 6.12 15.08
N SER A 180 20.60 5.46 16.15
CA SER A 180 21.47 5.12 17.29
C SER A 180 22.50 4.05 16.89
N PRO A 181 23.72 4.42 16.45
CA PRO A 181 24.62 3.52 15.71
C PRO A 181 25.27 2.48 16.63
N GLU A 182 25.37 2.81 17.91
CA GLU A 182 26.01 2.02 18.96
C GLU A 182 25.13 0.88 19.45
N GLN A 183 23.79 1.02 19.37
CA GLN A 183 22.83 0.00 19.79
C GLN A 183 22.22 -0.78 18.60
N ALA A 184 22.24 -0.21 17.39
CA ALA A 184 21.63 -0.79 16.19
C ALA A 184 22.35 -2.04 15.67
N LYS A 185 23.67 -2.18 15.87
CA LYS A 185 24.45 -3.28 15.29
C LYS A 185 24.20 -4.65 15.91
N ILE A 186 23.61 -4.73 17.11
CA ILE A 186 23.51 -5.99 17.86
C ILE A 186 22.06 -6.33 18.27
N LYS A 187 21.16 -5.35 18.48
CA LYS A 187 19.82 -5.61 19.03
C LYS A 187 18.63 -5.19 18.17
N ASN A 188 18.81 -4.31 17.18
CA ASN A 188 17.70 -3.74 16.42
C ASN A 188 18.02 -3.66 14.92
N PRO A 189 17.80 -4.75 14.15
CA PRO A 189 18.07 -4.74 12.72
C PRO A 189 17.27 -3.65 12.00
N ALA A 190 17.81 -3.21 10.87
CA ALA A 190 17.12 -2.40 9.89
C ALA A 190 15.74 -3.01 9.58
N TRP A 191 14.69 -2.20 9.57
CA TRP A 191 13.42 -2.67 9.01
C TRP A 191 13.53 -2.51 7.49
N THR A 192 13.26 -3.58 6.74
CA THR A 192 13.38 -3.58 5.28
C THR A 192 12.10 -4.09 4.63
N ARG A 193 11.79 -3.56 3.44
CA ARG A 193 10.70 -4.04 2.60
C ARG A 193 11.07 -3.95 1.14
N ASP A 194 10.96 -5.07 0.45
CA ASP A 194 11.09 -5.13 -1.00
C ASP A 194 9.81 -4.60 -1.67
N ILE A 195 9.99 -3.82 -2.72
CA ILE A 195 8.95 -3.15 -3.49
C ILE A 195 9.16 -3.51 -4.95
N SER A 196 8.26 -4.33 -5.47
CA SER A 196 8.27 -4.69 -6.89
C SER A 196 7.97 -3.46 -7.74
N GLY A 197 8.71 -3.29 -8.85
CA GLY A 197 8.56 -2.11 -9.71
C GLY A 197 7.16 -1.89 -10.27
N ASN A 198 6.36 -2.94 -10.41
CA ASN A 198 4.96 -2.87 -10.85
C ASN A 198 4.01 -2.26 -9.80
N LEU A 199 4.42 -2.15 -8.53
CA LEU A 199 3.66 -1.49 -7.47
C LEU A 199 3.97 0.00 -7.38
N VAL A 200 5.02 0.45 -8.08
CA VAL A 200 5.38 1.87 -8.16
C VAL A 200 4.55 2.50 -9.26
N VAL A 201 3.65 3.38 -8.86
CA VAL A 201 2.87 4.23 -9.75
C VAL A 201 3.69 5.48 -10.05
N GLU A 202 3.68 5.91 -11.31
CA GLU A 202 4.19 7.22 -11.73
C GLU A 202 2.98 8.16 -11.88
N PRO A 203 2.68 8.99 -10.87
CA PRO A 203 1.51 9.85 -10.94
C PRO A 203 1.72 10.87 -12.05
N GLY A 204 0.83 10.86 -13.04
CA GLY A 204 0.91 11.78 -14.17
C GLY A 204 0.54 13.19 -13.72
N VAL A 205 1.51 13.99 -13.28
CA VAL A 205 1.27 15.42 -13.10
C VAL A 205 1.30 16.05 -14.49
N SER A 206 0.13 16.10 -15.15
CA SER A 206 -0.03 16.92 -16.33
C SER A 206 0.02 18.38 -15.89
N LEU A 207 1.22 18.94 -15.79
CA LEU A 207 1.44 20.39 -15.68
C LEU A 207 1.01 20.99 -17.03
N LYS A 208 -0.30 21.06 -17.29
CA LYS A 208 -0.81 21.90 -18.37
C LYS A 208 -0.50 23.33 -17.95
N ASN A 209 0.57 23.85 -18.54
CA ASN A 209 0.94 25.26 -18.56
C ASN A 209 -0.33 26.10 -18.63
N LYS A 210 -0.62 26.85 -17.57
CA LYS A 210 -1.66 27.88 -17.59
C LYS A 210 -1.09 29.01 -18.45
N PRO A 211 -1.63 29.29 -19.65
CA PRO A 211 -1.21 30.46 -20.39
C PRO A 211 -1.70 31.68 -19.59
N THR A 212 -0.75 32.55 -19.24
CA THR A 212 -0.99 33.93 -18.81
C THR A 212 -1.76 34.71 -19.87
#